data_AF-W7SZ90-F1
#
_entry.id   AF-W7SZ90-F1
#
_cell.length_a   1.000
_cell.length_b   1.000
_cell.length_c   1.000
_cell.angle_alpha   90.00
_cell.angle_beta   90.00
_cell.angle_gamma   90.00
#
_symmetry.space_group_name_H-M   'P 1'
#
loop_
_entity.id
_entity.type
_entity.pdbx_description
1 polymer ?
#
loop_
_entity_poly.entity_id
_entity_poly.type
_entity_poly.pdbx_seq_one_letter_code
_entity_poly.pdbx_strand_id
1 'polypeptide(L)'
;MVNGQRTPRDTTMATTFGDTAKRLMRERDVSLRELARRVFFDKAHLSRILNGHKPPSAELAARLDTELGGDGALIAAAITTTGAVPVGL
;
A
#
# COMPACT_ATOMS: atom_id res chain seq x y z
N MET A 1 23.32 -10.36 2.04
CA MET A 1 22.27 -10.32 3.08
C MET A 1 21.34 -9.14 2.81
N VAL A 2 20.23 -9.36 2.10
CA VAL A 2 18.92 -8.69 2.21
C VAL A 2 17.95 -9.56 1.40
N ASN A 3 17.32 -10.51 2.09
CA ASN A 3 16.38 -11.46 1.49
C ASN A 3 15.07 -10.76 1.08
N GLY A 4 14.54 -11.16 -0.08
CA GLY A 4 13.14 -10.98 -0.43
C GLY A 4 12.89 -10.26 -1.75
N GLN A 5 13.48 -10.75 -2.85
CA GLN A 5 12.85 -10.55 -4.16
C GLN A 5 11.48 -11.25 -4.11
N ARG A 6 10.44 -10.51 -3.73
CA ARG A 6 9.05 -10.96 -3.88
C ARG A 6 8.69 -10.74 -5.34
N THR A 7 8.87 -11.82 -6.08
CA THR A 7 8.22 -12.23 -7.33
C THR A 7 7.30 -11.18 -7.98
N PRO A 8 7.57 -10.82 -9.25
CA PRO A 8 6.64 -10.04 -10.05
C PRO A 8 5.36 -10.88 -10.25
N ARG A 9 4.21 -10.33 -9.85
CA ARG A 9 2.92 -10.83 -10.34
C ARG A 9 2.47 -9.91 -11.45
N ASP A 10 2.91 -10.26 -12.66
CA ASP A 10 2.17 -10.00 -13.89
C ASP A 10 0.77 -10.59 -13.73
N THR A 11 -0.21 -9.77 -13.34
CA THR A 11 -1.63 -10.02 -13.59
C THR A 11 -2.33 -8.66 -13.63
N THR A 12 -2.39 -8.10 -14.83
CA THR A 12 -3.53 -7.30 -15.32
C THR A 12 -3.91 -6.06 -14.50
N MET A 13 -3.28 -4.92 -14.82
CA MET A 13 -3.84 -3.54 -14.88
C MET A 13 -4.84 -3.04 -13.81
N ALA A 14 -5.03 -3.71 -12.67
CA ALA A 14 -5.79 -3.23 -11.54
C ALA A 14 -4.82 -2.51 -10.60
N THR A 15 -4.85 -1.18 -10.60
CA THR A 15 -3.99 -0.36 -9.73
C THR A 15 -4.35 -0.66 -8.27
N THR A 16 -3.60 -1.55 -7.63
CA THR A 16 -3.87 -1.95 -6.25
C THR A 16 -3.44 -0.83 -5.31
N PHE A 17 -3.95 -0.80 -4.07
CA PHE A 17 -3.49 0.13 -3.03
C PHE A 17 -1.97 0.22 -2.93
N GLY A 18 -1.29 -0.94 -2.99
CA GLY A 18 0.16 -1.03 -2.98
C GLY A 18 0.88 -0.30 -4.12
N ASP A 19 0.34 -0.37 -5.34
CA ASP A 19 0.92 0.28 -6.51
C ASP A 19 0.71 1.79 -6.47
N THR A 20 -0.48 2.23 -6.05
CA THR A 20 -0.77 3.66 -5.86
C THR A 20 0.13 4.28 -4.80
N ALA A 21 0.32 3.59 -3.67
CA ALA A 21 1.25 4.00 -2.62
C ALA A 21 2.68 4.09 -3.13
N LYS A 22 3.19 3.07 -3.84
CA LYS A 22 4.54 3.07 -4.40
C LYS A 22 4.74 4.20 -5.41
N ARG A 23 3.72 4.50 -6.22
CA ARG A 23 3.76 5.61 -7.19
C ARG A 23 3.89 6.95 -6.47
N LEU A 24 3.01 7.24 -5.52
CA LEU A 24 3.07 8.47 -4.71
C LEU A 24 4.38 8.58 -3.93
N MET A 25 4.85 7.48 -3.34
CA MET A 25 6.15 7.44 -2.67
C MET A 25 7.30 7.83 -3.59
N ARG A 26 7.29 7.36 -4.85
CA ARG A 26 8.33 7.70 -5.83
C ARG A 26 8.21 9.13 -6.34
N GLU A 27 6.99 9.64 -6.51
CA GLU A 27 6.74 11.04 -6.86
C GLU A 27 7.17 12.01 -5.75
N ARG A 28 7.10 11.59 -4.49
CA ARG A 28 7.47 12.39 -3.31
C ARG A 28 8.85 12.06 -2.72
N ASP A 29 9.60 11.15 -3.34
CA ASP A 29 10.89 10.61 -2.85
C ASP A 29 10.82 10.05 -1.40
N VAL A 30 9.66 9.53 -1.00
CA VAL A 30 9.43 8.98 0.34
C VAL A 30 9.72 7.48 0.36
N SER A 31 10.64 7.07 1.24
CA SER A 31 10.93 5.65 1.47
C SER A 31 9.90 4.97 2.37
N LEU A 32 9.71 3.64 2.24
CA LEU A 32 8.79 2.87 3.09
C LEU A 32 9.10 3.00 4.58
N ARG A 33 10.38 3.10 4.92
CA ARG A 33 10.85 3.34 6.30
C ARG A 33 10.45 4.71 6.82
N GLU A 34 10.50 5.71 5.97
CA GLU A 34 10.12 7.08 6.32
C GLU A 34 8.62 7.16 6.53
N LEU A 35 7.85 6.59 5.60
CA LEU A 35 6.41 6.47 5.71
C LEU A 35 5.99 5.75 7.00
N ALA A 36 6.62 4.61 7.31
CA ALA A 36 6.41 3.85 8.54
C ALA A 36 6.60 4.70 9.81
N ARG A 37 7.65 5.54 9.84
CA ARG A 37 7.91 6.44 10.95
C ARG A 37 6.83 7.53 11.07
N ARG A 38 6.41 8.12 9.95
CA ARG A 38 5.40 9.19 9.93
C ARG A 38 4.02 8.73 10.35
N VAL A 39 3.60 7.55 9.90
CA VAL A 39 2.30 6.98 10.30
C VAL A 39 2.34 6.19 11.61
N PHE A 40 3.50 6.10 12.27
CA PHE A 40 3.73 5.30 13.49
C PHE A 40 3.33 3.82 13.34
N PHE A 41 3.49 3.24 12.14
CA PHE A 41 3.19 1.84 11.88
C PHE A 41 4.45 1.03 11.58
N ASP A 42 4.44 -0.24 11.97
CA ASP A 42 5.51 -1.16 11.64
C ASP A 42 5.65 -1.37 10.13
N LYS A 43 6.90 -1.43 9.67
CA LYS A 43 7.26 -1.82 8.30
C LYS A 43 6.62 -3.16 7.90
N ALA A 44 6.54 -4.12 8.83
CA ALA A 44 5.91 -5.41 8.58
C ALA A 44 4.40 -5.30 8.33
N HIS A 45 3.73 -4.39 9.03
CA HIS A 45 2.30 -4.13 8.87
C HIS A 45 2.04 -3.44 7.52
N LEU A 46 2.79 -2.39 7.20
CA LEU A 46 2.69 -1.70 5.92
C LEU A 46 3.04 -2.63 4.75
N SER A 47 4.08 -3.44 4.86
CA SER A 47 4.44 -4.41 3.82
C SER A 47 3.31 -5.41 3.56
N ARG A 48 2.63 -5.92 4.59
CA ARG A 48 1.47 -6.81 4.38
C ARG A 48 0.34 -6.10 3.63
N ILE A 49 0.05 -4.85 3.98
CA ILE A 49 -1.01 -4.06 3.36
C ILE A 49 -0.67 -3.69 1.91
N LEU A 50 0.53 -3.19 1.67
CA LEU A 50 1.02 -2.82 0.35
C LEU A 50 1.17 -4.00 -0.61
N ASN A 51 1.37 -5.22 -0.08
CA ASN A 51 1.41 -6.43 -0.90
C ASN A 51 0.04 -7.12 -1.00
N GLY A 52 -1.04 -6.51 -0.51
CA GLY A 52 -2.40 -7.06 -0.57
C GLY A 52 -2.64 -8.27 0.32
N HIS A 53 -1.77 -8.56 1.30
CA HIS A 53 -2.00 -9.65 2.27
C HIS A 53 -3.01 -9.28 3.34
N LYS A 54 -3.24 -7.99 3.56
CA LYS A 54 -4.22 -7.49 4.53
C LYS A 54 -4.90 -6.26 3.94
N PRO A 55 -6.22 -6.11 4.08
CA PRO A 55 -6.90 -4.90 3.64
C PRO A 55 -6.35 -3.68 4.39
N PRO A 56 -6.06 -2.56 3.70
CA PRO A 56 -5.77 -1.30 4.36
C PRO A 56 -7.01 -0.84 5.15
N SER A 57 -6.81 -0.47 6.42
CA SER A 57 -7.87 0.23 7.16
C SER A 57 -8.12 1.60 6.54
N ALA A 58 -9.37 2.05 6.51
CA ALA A 58 -9.72 3.38 5.99
C ALA A 58 -8.94 4.50 6.69
N GLU A 59 -8.74 4.41 8.01
CA GLU A 59 -7.91 5.37 8.76
C GLU A 59 -6.44 5.38 8.32
N LEU A 60 -5.88 4.19 8.07
CA LEU A 60 -4.50 4.07 7.57
C LEU A 60 -4.39 4.66 6.16
N ALA A 61 -5.34 4.34 5.28
CA ALA A 61 -5.38 4.87 3.92
C ALA A 61 -5.46 6.41 3.93
N ALA A 62 -6.32 6.98 4.78
CA ALA A 62 -6.45 8.42 4.93
C ALA A 62 -5.18 9.07 5.49
N ARG A 63 -4.56 8.50 6.53
CA ARG A 63 -3.28 9.01 7.04
C ARG A 63 -2.17 8.97 6.00
N LEU A 64 -2.04 7.84 5.30
CA LEU A 64 -1.05 7.70 4.24
C LEU A 64 -1.31 8.69 3.11
N ASP A 65 -2.57 8.92 2.76
CA ASP A 65 -2.96 9.89 1.74
C ASP A 65 -2.60 11.32 2.14
N THR A 66 -2.89 11.74 3.38
CA THR A 66 -2.48 13.04 3.91
C THR A 66 -0.96 13.20 3.94
N GLU A 67 -0.23 12.17 4.38
CA GLU A 67 1.24 12.21 4.50
C GLU A 67 1.95 12.20 3.14
N LEU A 68 1.40 11.48 2.17
CA LEU A 68 1.95 11.39 0.80
C LEU A 68 1.37 12.45 -0.14
N GLY A 69 0.36 13.21 0.29
CA GLY A 69 -0.39 14.14 -0.57
C GLY A 69 -1.04 13.42 -1.74
N GLY A 70 -1.81 12.37 -1.45
CA GLY A 70 -2.46 11.52 -2.43
C GLY A 70 -3.79 12.05 -2.97
N ASP A 71 -4.32 13.16 -2.44
CA ASP A 71 -5.59 13.79 -2.83
C ASP A 71 -6.77 12.77 -2.89
N GLY A 72 -6.76 11.79 -2.01
CA GLY A 72 -7.74 10.71 -1.91
C GLY A 72 -7.43 9.49 -2.80
N ALA A 73 -6.35 9.48 -3.58
CA ALA A 73 -5.98 8.35 -4.44
C ALA A 73 -5.71 7.07 -3.63
N LEU A 74 -5.10 7.18 -2.46
CA LEU A 74 -4.86 6.03 -1.58
C LEU A 74 -6.16 5.53 -0.95
N ILE A 75 -7.06 6.44 -0.60
CA ILE A 75 -8.38 6.12 -0.05
C ILE A 75 -9.22 5.38 -1.11
N ALA A 76 -9.27 5.91 -2.34
CA ALA A 76 -9.95 5.28 -3.46
C ALA A 76 -9.38 3.87 -3.75
N ALA A 77 -8.06 3.73 -3.77
CA ALA A 77 -7.42 2.43 -3.98
C ALA A 77 -7.69 1.43 -2.84
N ALA A 78 -7.83 1.90 -1.60
CA ALA A 78 -8.19 1.07 -0.44
C ALA A 78 -9.62 0.52 -0.54
N ILE A 79 -10.56 1.34 -1.02
CA ILE A 79 -11.95 0.94 -1.26
C ILE A 79 -12.01 -0.12 -2.36
N THR A 80 -11.32 0.10 -3.48
CA THR A 80 -11.28 -0.85 -4.60
C THR A 80 -10.60 -2.17 -4.24
N THR A 81 -9.57 -2.13 -3.37
CA THR A 81 -8.84 -3.34 -2.94
C THR A 81 -9.65 -4.19 -1.95
N THR A 82 -10.55 -3.57 -1.16
CA THR A 82 -11.45 -4.28 -0.21
C THR A 82 -12.37 -5.30 -0.92
N GLY A 83 -12.56 -5.19 -2.24
CA GLY A 83 -13.33 -6.14 -3.05
C GLY A 83 -12.62 -7.45 -3.42
N ALA A 84 -11.31 -7.58 -3.18
CA ALA A 84 -10.59 -8.83 -3.45
C ALA A 84 -10.75 -9.81 -2.27
N VAL A 85 -11.94 -10.40 -2.13
CA VAL A 85 -12.11 -11.60 -1.29
C VAL A 85 -11.27 -12.74 -1.89
N PRO A 86 -10.26 -13.29 -1.20
CA PRO A 86 -9.79 -14.61 -1.57
C PRO A 86 -10.90 -15.58 -1.15
N VAL A 87 -11.75 -15.96 -2.11
CA VAL A 87 -12.56 -17.18 -2.00
C VAL A 87 -11.57 -18.35 -2.03
N GLY A 88 -10.99 -18.66 -0.87
CA GLY A 88 -10.31 -19.91 -0.63
C GLY A 88 -11.39 -20.95 -0.35
N LEU A 89 -11.71 -21.72 -1.39
CA LEU A 89 -12.48 -22.96 -1.30
C LEU A 89 -11.65 -24.03 -0.58
#